data_AF-A0A3N0E984-F1
#
_entry.id   AF-A0A3N0E984-F1
#
_cell.length_a   1.000
_cell.length_b   1.000
_cell.length_c   1.000
_cell.angle_alpha   90.00
_cell.angle_beta   90.00
_cell.angle_gamma   90.00
#
_symmetry.space_group_name_H-M   'P 1'
#
loop_
_entity.id
_entity.type
_entity.pdbx_description
1 polymer ?
#
loop_
_entity_poly.entity_id
_entity_poly.type
_entity_poly.pdbx_seq_one_letter_code
_entity_poly.pdbx_strand_id
1 'polypeptide(L)'
;MSHWRLNNPRAGRVKTALAKRVKHQPRHAFCAERAITALWDELVSVSTRPMYRAGTTDLAVMSVRRGINVWCRDGKFFWNDVFGSTVTHPASDPAGAAARLTPAPARQTPEPGRHALSLAPA
;
A
#
# COMPACT_ATOMS: atom_id res chain seq x y z
N MET A 1 -47.67 36.81 -7.23
CA MET A 1 -46.29 37.34 -7.29
C MET A 1 -45.34 36.16 -7.45
N SER A 2 -44.86 35.89 -8.66
CA SER A 2 -44.05 34.71 -8.97
C SER A 2 -42.58 35.01 -8.67
N HIS A 3 -42.02 34.33 -7.66
CA HIS A 3 -40.63 34.47 -7.22
C HIS A 3 -39.65 34.00 -8.32
N TRP A 4 -39.04 34.94 -9.04
CA TRP A 4 -38.07 34.70 -10.12
C TRP A 4 -36.77 33.99 -9.68
N ARG A 5 -36.52 33.88 -8.37
CA ARG A 5 -35.27 33.33 -7.81
C ARG A 5 -35.16 31.81 -7.87
N LEU A 6 -36.22 31.08 -8.22
CA LEU A 6 -36.22 29.62 -8.20
C LEU A 6 -35.86 28.94 -9.54
N ASN A 7 -35.76 29.69 -10.63
CA ASN A 7 -35.58 29.10 -11.96
C ASN A 7 -34.30 29.62 -12.65
N ASN A 8 -33.17 29.57 -11.94
CA ASN A 8 -31.88 29.97 -12.51
C ASN A 8 -31.17 28.74 -13.10
N PRO A 9 -31.20 28.51 -14.43
CA PRO A 9 -30.62 27.33 -15.06
C PRO A 9 -29.11 27.23 -14.88
N ARG A 10 -28.44 28.35 -14.55
CA ARG A 10 -27.00 28.38 -14.23
C ARG A 10 -26.69 27.65 -12.92
N ALA A 11 -27.52 27.83 -11.90
CA ALA A 11 -27.33 27.16 -10.60
C ALA A 11 -27.54 25.63 -10.71
N GLY A 12 -28.51 25.21 -11.53
CA GLY A 12 -28.73 23.79 -11.86
C GLY A 12 -27.50 23.17 -12.53
N ARG A 13 -26.95 23.82 -13.57
CA ARG A 13 -25.74 23.34 -14.28
C ARG A 13 -24.53 23.17 -13.36
N VAL A 14 -24.30 24.10 -12.43
CA VAL A 14 -23.19 24.02 -11.46
C VAL A 14 -23.35 22.82 -10.52
N LYS A 15 -24.56 22.61 -9.97
CA LYS A 15 -24.86 21.45 -9.10
C LYS A 15 -24.68 20.12 -9.85
N THR A 16 -25.16 20.03 -11.10
CA THR A 16 -24.99 18.82 -11.93
C THR A 16 -23.53 18.58 -12.31
N ALA A 17 -22.75 19.62 -12.60
CA ALA A 17 -21.32 19.51 -12.91
C ALA A 17 -20.50 19.03 -11.70
N LEU A 18 -20.81 19.52 -10.49
CA LEU A 18 -20.17 19.05 -9.26
C LEU A 18 -20.52 17.59 -8.95
N ALA A 19 -21.80 17.21 -9.09
CA ALA A 19 -22.24 15.81 -8.91
C ALA A 19 -21.63 14.85 -9.94
N LYS A 20 -21.35 15.32 -11.17
CA LYS A 20 -20.61 14.55 -12.18
C LYS A 20 -19.13 14.37 -11.84
N ARG A 21 -18.50 15.34 -11.16
CA ARG A 21 -17.09 15.23 -10.71
C ARG A 21 -16.88 14.17 -9.64
N VAL A 22 -17.89 13.88 -8.81
CA VAL A 22 -17.81 12.84 -7.76
C VAL A 22 -17.75 11.43 -8.36
N LYS A 23 -18.29 11.22 -9.57
CA LYS A 23 -18.34 9.89 -10.22
C LYS A 23 -17.10 9.55 -11.04
N HIS A 24 -16.28 10.53 -11.40
CA HIS A 24 -15.02 10.29 -12.10
C HIS A 24 -13.86 10.40 -11.11
N GLN A 25 -13.40 9.24 -10.61
CA GLN A 25 -12.11 9.15 -9.95
C GLN A 25 -11.08 9.79 -10.90
N PRO A 26 -10.33 10.82 -10.47
CA PRO A 26 -9.40 11.52 -11.34
C PRO A 26 -8.32 10.53 -11.77
N ARG A 27 -8.46 10.00 -13.00
CA ARG A 27 -7.49 9.09 -13.63
C ARG A 27 -6.09 9.70 -13.73
N HIS A 28 -5.98 11.02 -13.57
CA HIS A 28 -4.72 11.77 -13.55
C HIS A 28 -4.10 11.97 -12.16
N ALA A 29 -4.78 11.57 -11.07
CA ALA A 29 -4.22 11.70 -9.71
C ALA A 29 -3.37 10.48 -9.31
N PHE A 30 -3.63 9.32 -9.93
CA PHE A 30 -2.90 8.10 -9.63
C PHE A 30 -1.68 7.98 -10.54
N CYS A 31 -0.53 7.67 -9.93
CA CYS A 31 0.70 7.35 -10.62
C CYS A 31 1.32 6.12 -9.93
N ALA A 32 1.40 5.02 -10.66
CA ALA A 32 1.90 3.74 -10.15
C ALA A 32 3.36 3.85 -9.69
N GLU A 33 4.21 4.57 -10.44
CA GLU A 33 5.60 4.82 -10.06
C GLU A 33 5.71 5.57 -8.73
N ARG A 34 4.86 6.59 -8.50
CA ARG A 34 4.81 7.32 -7.22
C ARG A 34 4.35 6.42 -6.08
N ALA A 35 3.37 5.55 -6.33
CA ALA A 35 2.89 4.60 -5.32
C ALA A 35 3.95 3.56 -4.95
N ILE A 36 4.67 3.01 -5.92
CA ILE A 36 5.82 2.12 -5.67
C ILE A 36 6.94 2.85 -4.93
N THR A 37 7.19 4.12 -5.26
CA THR A 37 8.18 4.93 -4.55
C THR A 37 7.79 5.13 -3.08
N ALA A 38 6.53 5.46 -2.79
CA ALA A 38 6.07 5.59 -1.42
C ALA A 38 6.17 4.26 -0.64
N LEU A 39 5.79 3.14 -1.26
CA LEU A 39 5.94 1.82 -0.65
C LEU A 39 7.41 1.45 -0.41
N TRP A 40 8.30 1.82 -1.33
CA TRP A 40 9.74 1.63 -1.18
C TRP A 40 10.25 2.35 0.08
N ASP A 41 9.87 3.61 0.26
CA ASP A 41 10.29 4.42 1.40
C ASP A 41 9.80 3.83 2.73
N GLU A 42 8.56 3.33 2.76
CA GLU A 42 8.01 2.61 3.92
C GLU A 42 8.79 1.32 4.22
N LEU A 43 9.17 0.54 3.19
CA LEU A 43 9.94 -0.69 3.41
C LEU A 43 11.35 -0.39 3.92
N VAL A 44 12.00 0.65 3.40
CA VAL A 44 13.30 1.12 3.88
C VAL A 44 13.20 1.54 5.35
N SER A 45 12.13 2.21 5.75
CA SER A 45 11.91 2.66 7.15
C SER A 45 11.81 1.47 8.12
N VAL A 46 11.15 0.37 7.71
CA VAL A 46 10.99 -0.84 8.52
C VAL A 46 12.09 -1.89 8.33
N SER A 47 13.25 -1.50 7.77
CA SER A 47 14.42 -2.37 7.54
C SER A 47 14.17 -3.58 6.62
N THR A 48 13.07 -3.57 5.88
CA THR A 48 12.88 -4.49 4.76
C THR A 48 13.68 -3.92 3.59
N ARG A 49 14.68 -4.65 3.07
CA ARG A 49 15.51 -4.18 1.95
C ARG A 49 14.78 -4.44 0.62
N PRO A 50 14.13 -3.45 -0.01
CA PRO A 50 13.73 -3.57 -1.40
C PRO A 50 14.99 -3.62 -2.28
N MET A 51 14.91 -4.35 -3.40
CA MET A 51 16.08 -4.68 -4.23
C MET A 51 16.05 -3.95 -5.57
N TYR A 52 14.88 -3.88 -6.19
CA TYR A 52 14.72 -3.34 -7.53
C TYR A 52 13.36 -2.66 -7.64
N ARG A 53 13.29 -1.56 -8.39
CA ARG A 53 12.03 -0.93 -8.80
C ARG A 53 12.15 -0.39 -10.21
N ALA A 54 11.06 -0.46 -10.96
CA ALA A 54 10.91 0.20 -12.25
C ALA A 54 9.43 0.41 -12.54
N GLY A 55 9.09 1.37 -13.38
CA GLY A 55 7.70 1.59 -13.74
C GLY A 55 7.47 2.79 -14.62
N THR A 56 6.20 2.96 -14.95
CA THR A 56 5.62 4.12 -15.59
C THR A 56 4.46 4.63 -14.74
N THR A 57 3.79 5.68 -15.20
CA THR A 57 2.60 6.23 -14.55
C THR A 57 1.47 5.20 -14.39
N ASP A 58 1.31 4.26 -15.32
CA ASP A 58 0.19 3.31 -15.34
C ASP A 58 0.49 1.98 -14.63
N LEU A 59 1.75 1.53 -14.72
CA LEU A 59 2.20 0.26 -14.17
C LEU A 59 3.60 0.41 -13.59
N ALA A 60 3.79 0.00 -12.35
CA ALA A 60 5.10 -0.06 -11.73
C ALA A 60 5.29 -1.38 -10.99
N VAL A 61 6.54 -1.79 -10.82
CA VAL A 61 6.93 -3.02 -10.15
C VAL A 61 8.10 -2.76 -9.21
N MET A 62 8.12 -3.48 -8.10
CA MET A 62 9.22 -3.52 -7.16
C MET A 62 9.44 -4.94 -6.67
N SER A 63 10.69 -5.36 -6.59
CA SER A 63 11.08 -6.64 -5.98
C SER A 63 11.62 -6.40 -4.58
N VAL A 64 11.16 -7.20 -3.63
CA VAL A 64 11.61 -7.17 -2.23
C VAL A 64 12.29 -8.50 -1.86
N ARG A 65 12.92 -8.56 -0.67
CA ARG A 65 13.53 -9.80 -0.16
C ARG A 65 12.54 -10.98 -0.21
N ARG A 66 13.09 -12.19 -0.37
CA ARG A 66 12.36 -13.48 -0.48
C ARG A 66 11.64 -13.70 -1.82
N GLY A 67 12.02 -12.96 -2.87
CA GLY A 67 11.51 -13.19 -4.23
C GLY A 67 10.08 -12.68 -4.45
N ILE A 68 9.57 -11.84 -3.55
CA ILE A 68 8.24 -11.25 -3.71
C ILE A 68 8.34 -10.07 -4.68
N ASN A 69 7.54 -10.12 -5.74
CA ASN A 69 7.37 -9.05 -6.71
C ASN A 69 6.04 -8.34 -6.45
N VAL A 70 6.12 -7.05 -6.13
CA VAL A 70 4.98 -6.17 -5.91
C VAL A 70 4.72 -5.37 -7.17
N TRP A 71 3.52 -5.48 -7.71
CA TRP A 71 3.04 -4.75 -8.86
C TRP A 71 2.07 -3.67 -8.40
N CYS A 72 2.12 -2.50 -9.02
CA CYS A 72 1.16 -1.42 -8.80
C CYS A 72 0.47 -1.09 -10.13
N ARG A 73 -0.85 -1.25 -10.17
CA ARG A 73 -1.71 -0.86 -11.31
C ARG A 73 -3.09 -0.50 -10.81
N ASP A 74 -3.78 0.37 -11.54
CA ASP A 74 -5.20 0.69 -11.27
C ASP A 74 -5.50 1.10 -9.80
N GLY A 75 -4.57 1.79 -9.14
CA GLY A 75 -4.75 2.21 -7.74
C GLY A 75 -4.52 1.12 -6.69
N LYS A 76 -3.91 -0.02 -7.05
CA LYS A 76 -3.76 -1.17 -6.17
C LYS A 76 -2.35 -1.77 -6.28
N PHE A 77 -1.87 -2.29 -5.17
CA PHE A 77 -0.73 -3.19 -5.09
C PHE A 77 -1.18 -4.64 -5.20
N PHE A 78 -0.40 -5.45 -5.89
CA PHE A 78 -0.61 -6.88 -6.07
C PHE A 78 0.72 -7.61 -5.88
N TRP A 79 0.72 -8.69 -5.11
CA TRP A 79 1.87 -9.58 -5.00
C TRP A 79 1.40 -10.98 -4.65
N ASN A 80 2.25 -11.97 -4.88
CA ASN A 80 2.03 -13.31 -4.35
C ASN A 80 2.69 -13.42 -2.99
N ASP A 81 1.96 -13.92 -2.01
CA ASP A 81 2.54 -14.27 -0.72
C ASP A 81 3.46 -15.50 -0.86
N VAL A 82 4.09 -15.89 0.26
CA VAL A 82 5.00 -17.04 0.31
C VAL A 82 4.31 -18.39 0.05
N PHE A 83 2.98 -18.44 0.12
CA PHE A 83 2.17 -19.62 -0.17
C PHE A 83 1.59 -19.60 -1.59
N GLY A 84 1.94 -18.60 -2.40
CA GLY A 84 1.48 -18.45 -3.78
C GLY A 84 0.10 -17.81 -3.92
N SER A 85 -0.50 -17.31 -2.83
CA SER A 85 -1.79 -16.63 -2.87
C SER A 85 -1.61 -15.16 -3.30
N THR A 86 -2.44 -14.71 -4.24
CA THR A 86 -2.44 -13.32 -4.68
C THR A 86 -3.05 -12.41 -3.60
N VAL A 87 -2.23 -11.52 -3.05
CA VAL A 87 -2.67 -10.46 -2.15
C VAL A 87 -2.90 -9.18 -2.93
N THR A 88 -4.01 -8.50 -2.64
CA THR A 88 -4.33 -7.18 -3.19
C THR A 88 -4.43 -6.16 -2.06
N HIS A 89 -3.84 -4.98 -2.24
CA HIS A 89 -3.86 -3.88 -1.27
C HIS A 89 -4.11 -2.54 -1.95
N PRO A 90 -4.82 -1.58 -1.35
CA PRO A 90 -4.95 -0.23 -1.91
C PRO A 90 -3.59 0.48 -2.01
N ALA A 91 -3.33 1.16 -3.13
CA ALA A 91 -2.13 1.96 -3.34
C ALA A 91 -2.13 3.29 -2.56
N SER A 92 -3.29 3.68 -2.01
CA SER A 92 -3.41 4.83 -1.11
C SER A 92 -2.88 4.56 0.29
N ASP A 93 -2.55 3.31 0.64
CA ASP A 93 -2.01 2.90 1.93
C ASP A 93 -0.70 2.09 1.76
N PRO A 94 0.42 2.76 1.44
CA PRO A 94 1.72 2.12 1.31
C PRO A 94 2.25 1.58 2.66
N ALA A 95 1.93 2.24 3.78
CA ALA A 95 2.34 1.79 5.11
C ALA A 95 1.69 0.44 5.48
N GLY A 96 0.38 0.28 5.25
CA GLY A 96 -0.32 -0.98 5.46
C GLY A 96 0.19 -2.11 4.55
N ALA A 97 0.57 -1.78 3.31
CA ALA A 97 1.20 -2.74 2.41
C ALA A 97 2.60 -3.16 2.91
N ALA A 98 3.41 -2.21 3.37
CA ALA A 98 4.73 -2.48 3.95
C ALA A 98 4.64 -3.37 5.20
N ALA A 99 3.64 -3.15 6.06
CA ALA A 99 3.39 -3.99 7.23
C ALA A 99 3.07 -5.45 6.87
N ARG A 100 2.37 -5.69 5.75
CA ARG A 100 2.07 -7.05 5.26
C ARG A 100 3.27 -7.72 4.58
N LEU A 101 4.14 -6.94 3.95
CA LEU A 101 5.36 -7.43 3.30
C LEU A 101 6.49 -7.67 4.31
N THR A 102 6.45 -6.98 5.44
CA THR A 102 7.41 -7.16 6.52
C THR A 102 7.03 -8.42 7.30
N PRO A 103 7.90 -9.43 7.36
CA PRO A 103 7.63 -10.57 8.23
C PRO A 103 7.50 -10.06 9.66
N ALA A 104 6.48 -10.53 10.38
CA ALA A 104 6.43 -10.34 11.82
C ALA A 104 7.80 -10.72 12.40
N PRO A 105 8.39 -9.92 13.32
CA PRO A 105 9.62 -10.31 13.97
C PRO A 105 9.38 -11.71 14.53
N ALA A 106 10.24 -12.66 14.12
CA ALA A 106 10.23 -13.98 14.72
C ALA A 106 10.18 -13.74 16.22
N ARG A 107 9.07 -14.16 16.85
CA ARG A 107 8.90 -14.10 18.29
C ARG A 107 10.18 -14.72 18.82
N GLN A 108 11.05 -13.90 19.41
CA GLN A 108 12.19 -14.43 20.14
C GLN A 108 11.52 -15.23 21.24
N THR A 109 11.40 -16.54 21.04
CA THR A 109 11.16 -17.45 22.14
C THR A 109 12.30 -17.13 23.08
N PRO A 110 12.05 -16.62 24.30
CA PRO A 110 13.09 -16.56 25.28
C PRO A 110 13.50 -18.02 25.49
N GLU A 111 14.64 -18.41 24.93
CA GLU A 111 15.29 -19.67 25.24
C GLU A 111 15.36 -19.74 26.76
N PRO A 112 14.67 -20.69 27.42
CA PRO A 112 14.83 -20.89 28.85
C PRO A 112 16.30 -21.25 29.05
N GLY A 113 17.02 -20.39 29.77
CA GLY A 113 18.46 -20.47 29.95
C GLY A 113 18.91 -21.89 30.22
N ARG A 114 19.63 -22.47 29.26
CA ARG A 114 20.46 -23.66 29.44
C ARG A 114 21.69 -23.28 30.25
N HIS A 115 21.48 -22.93 31.52
CA HIS A 115 22.49 -22.96 32.57
C HIS A 115 22.03 -23.92 33.67
N ALA A 116 21.57 -25.10 33.26
CA ALA A 116 21.57 -26.29 34.12
C ALA A 116 22.80 -27.12 33.75
N LEU A 117 23.98 -26.67 34.19
CA LEU A 117 25.16 -27.52 34.26
C LEU A 117 25.87 -27.26 35.59
N SER A 118 25.46 -28.08 36.56
CA SER A 118 26.33 -28.85 37.46
C SER A 118 27.47 -28.11 38.15
N LEU A 119 27.29 -27.85 39.45
CA LEU A 119 28.39 -27.78 40.40
C LEU A 119 27.94 -28.32 41.78
N ALA A 120 27.98 -29.63 41.90
CA ALA A 120 28.45 -30.36 43.09
C ALA A 120 29.33 -31.50 42.52
N PRO A 121 30.42 -31.96 43.18
CA PRO A 121 30.60 -32.01 44.64
C PRO A 121 32.04 -31.68 45.13
N ALA A 122 32.19 -31.54 46.45
CA ALA A 122 33.16 -32.24 47.32
C ALA A 122 32.98 -31.76 48.76
#